data_AF-A0A7J8EFY5-F1
#
_entry.id   AF-A0A7J8EFY5-F1
#
_cell.length_a   1.000
_cell.length_b   1.000
_cell.length_c   1.000
_cell.angle_alpha   90.00
_cell.angle_beta   90.00
_cell.angle_gamma   90.00
#
_symmetry.space_group_name_H-M   'P 1'
#
loop_
_entity.id
_entity.type
_entity.pdbx_description
1 polymer ?
#
loop_
_entity_poly.entity_id
_entity_poly.type
_entity_poly.pdbx_seq_one_letter_code
_entity_poly.pdbx_strand_id
1 'polypeptide(L)' 'MKRGEEISSSGDPVQQGGTLILGPGHCIHFIHRDRNRLDQKPINSVLQLVGVQQVDFTGRPVIHV' A
#
# COMPACT_ATOMS: atom_id res chain seq x y z
N MET A 1 9.59 38.54 -12.28
CA MET A 1 8.77 37.61 -11.46
C MET A 1 8.32 36.46 -12.35
N LYS A 2 8.89 35.27 -12.21
CA LYS A 2 8.35 34.05 -12.85
C LYS A 2 7.44 33.35 -11.84
N ARG A 3 6.18 33.16 -12.24
CA ARG A 3 5.12 32.53 -11.45
C ARG A 3 5.45 31.04 -11.32
N GLY A 4 5.30 30.50 -10.12
CA GLY A 4 5.91 29.25 -9.66
C GLY A 4 5.69 28.05 -10.56
N GLU A 5 6.76 27.26 -10.71
CA GLU A 5 6.68 25.88 -11.16
C GLU A 5 5.91 25.09 -10.10
N GLU A 6 4.67 24.73 -10.44
CA GLU A 6 3.96 23.64 -9.81
C GLU A 6 4.74 22.36 -10.12
N ILE A 7 5.47 21.87 -9.13
CA ILE A 7 6.21 20.61 -9.23
C ILE A 7 5.16 19.50 -9.21
N SER A 8 4.57 19.17 -10.37
CA SER A 8 3.73 18.00 -10.49
C SER A 8 4.65 16.79 -10.36
N SER A 9 4.66 16.16 -9.19
CA SER A 9 5.26 14.84 -9.02
C SER A 9 4.42 13.84 -9.82
N SER A 10 4.62 13.78 -11.14
CA SER A 10 4.21 12.60 -11.91
C SER A 10 5.18 11.50 -11.51
N GLY A 11 4.90 10.85 -10.37
CA GLY A 11 5.56 9.61 -10.01
C GLY A 11 5.58 8.70 -11.22
N ASP A 12 6.66 7.94 -11.39
CA ASP A 12 6.84 7.05 -12.52
C ASP A 12 5.56 6.19 -12.70
N PRO A 13 4.86 6.25 -13.86
CA PRO A 13 3.68 5.43 -14.10
C PRO A 13 3.96 3.92 -14.02
N VAL A 14 5.24 3.52 -14.07
CA VAL A 14 5.72 2.15 -13.89
C VAL A 14 5.95 1.80 -12.41
N GLN A 15 6.03 2.79 -11.51
CA GLN A 15 6.08 2.56 -10.06
C GLN A 15 4.70 2.12 -9.56
N GLN A 16 4.45 0.81 -9.69
CA GLN A 16 3.24 0.16 -9.19
C GLN A 16 3.42 -0.29 -7.74
N GLY A 17 2.41 0.01 -6.92
CA GLY A 17 2.30 -0.50 -5.56
C GLY A 17 1.81 -1.95 -5.52
N GLY A 18 1.62 -2.45 -4.31
CA GLY A 18 1.04 -3.76 -4.06
C GLY A 18 1.02 -4.10 -2.57
N THR A 19 0.58 -5.31 -2.25
CA THR A 19 0.58 -5.84 -0.89
C THR A 19 1.12 -7.26 -0.86
N LEU A 20 2.01 -7.54 0.09
CA LEU A 20 2.58 -8.86 0.33
C LEU A 20 2.41 -9.19 1.82
N ILE A 21 1.77 -10.33 2.12
CA ILE A 21 1.73 -10.87 3.48
C ILE A 21 2.64 -12.09 3.54
N LEU A 22 3.70 -11.98 4.35
CA LEU A 22 4.67 -13.02 4.60
C LEU A 22 4.34 -13.78 5.88
N GLY A 23 4.57 -15.08 5.84
CA GLY A 23 4.44 -16.00 6.96
C GLY A 23 5.80 -16.45 7.49
N PRO A 24 5.80 -17.16 8.62
CA PRO A 24 6.98 -17.87 9.09
C PRO A 24 7.52 -18.83 8.02
N GLY A 25 8.84 -18.96 7.94
CA GLY A 25 9.50 -19.98 7.11
C GLY A 25 9.27 -19.84 5.60
N HIS A 26 9.67 -18.70 5.01
CA HIS A 26 9.59 -18.43 3.55
C HIS A 26 8.20 -18.61 2.92
N CYS A 27 7.14 -18.61 3.72
CA CYS A 27 5.77 -18.77 3.23
C CYS A 27 5.21 -17.43 2.79
N ILE A 28 4.57 -17.39 1.62
CA ILE A 28 3.77 -16.25 1.16
C ILE A 28 2.32 -16.60 1.44
N HIS A 29 1.67 -15.86 2.33
CA HIS A 29 0.23 -16.05 2.61
C HIS A 29 -0.64 -15.31 1.58
N PHE A 30 -0.18 -14.16 1.10
CA PHE A 30 -0.95 -13.35 0.15
C PHE A 30 -0.04 -12.46 -0.69
N ILE A 31 -0.36 -12.31 -1.98
CA ILE A 31 0.28 -11.36 -2.89
C ILE A 31 -0.79 -10.66 -3.74
N HIS A 32 -0.72 -9.33 -3.79
CA HIS A 32 -1.51 -8.50 -4.69
C HIS A 32 -0.60 -7.44 -5.31
N ARG A 33 -0.71 -7.29 -6.63
CA ARG A 33 -0.02 -6.23 -7.38
C ARG A 33 -1.08 -5.27 -7.89
N ASP A 34 -0.95 -4.01 -7.54
CA ASP A 34 -1.93 -3.00 -7.92
C ASP A 34 -1.88 -2.78 -9.43
N ARG A 35 -3.01 -2.98 -10.11
CA ARG A 35 -3.10 -2.75 -11.57
C ARG A 35 -3.28 -1.28 -11.92
N ASN A 36 -3.89 -0.51 -11.02
CA ASN A 36 -4.10 0.93 -11.13
C ASN A 36 -4.40 1.52 -9.74
N ARG A 37 -4.55 2.85 -9.65
CA ARG A 37 -4.76 3.56 -8.37
C ARG A 37 -6.06 3.16 -7.63
N LEU A 38 -7.05 2.61 -8.32
CA LEU A 38 -8.32 2.15 -7.74
C LEU A 38 -8.28 0.68 -7.29
N ASP A 39 -7.22 -0.05 -7.63
CA ASP A 39 -7.02 -1.46 -7.26
C ASP A 39 -6.27 -1.63 -5.92
N GLN A 40 -5.88 -0.51 -5.29
CA GLN A 40 -5.22 -0.53 -3.99
C GLN A 40 -6.19 -1.06 -2.92
N LYS A 41 -5.72 -2.05 -2.14
CA LYS A 41 -6.51 -2.66 -1.07
C LYS A 41 -6.28 -1.92 0.25
N PRO A 42 -7.33 -1.51 0.99
CA PRO A 42 -7.18 -1.01 2.36
C PRO A 42 -6.53 -2.06 3.27
N ILE A 43 -5.65 -1.64 4.17
CA ILE A 43 -4.83 -2.56 4.99
C ILE A 43 -5.66 -3.58 5.79
N ASN A 44 -6.77 -3.15 6.41
CA ASN A 44 -7.65 -4.06 7.16
C ASN A 44 -8.32 -5.10 6.27
N SER A 45 -8.64 -4.78 5.02
CA SER A 45 -9.21 -5.75 4.07
C SER A 45 -8.19 -6.84 3.72
N VAL A 46 -6.91 -6.50 3.59
CA VAL A 46 -5.84 -7.48 3.29
C VAL A 46 -5.56 -8.35 4.51
N LEU A 47 -5.50 -7.77 5.72
CA LEU A 47 -5.31 -8.51 6.97
C LEU A 47 -6.40 -9.56 7.20
N GLN A 48 -7.66 -9.24 6.87
CA GLN A 48 -8.77 -10.19 6.98
C GLN A 48 -8.62 -11.42 6.06
N LEU A 49 -7.93 -11.29 4.91
CA LEU A 49 -7.69 -12.42 4.00
C LEU A 49 -6.80 -13.51 4.61
N VAL A 50 -6.02 -13.16 5.64
CA VAL A 50 -5.14 -14.09 6.36
C VAL A 50 -5.62 -14.35 7.80
N GLY A 51 -6.89 -14.05 8.08
CA GLY A 51 -7.54 -14.35 9.36
C GLY A 51 -7.22 -13.36 10.49
N VAL A 52 -6.61 -12.20 10.19
CA VAL A 52 -6.34 -11.16 11.19
C VAL A 52 -7.60 -10.30 11.37
N GLN A 53 -7.99 -10.09 12.63
CA GLN A 53 -9.10 -9.19 12.98
C GLN A 53 -8.78 -7.74 12.64
N GLN A 54 -9.82 -6.91 12.53
CA GLN A 54 -9.67 -5.49 12.23
C GLN A 54 -8.75 -4.81 13.27
N VAL A 55 -7.74 -4.11 12.78
CA VAL A 55 -6.79 -3.35 13.59
C VAL A 55 -7.14 -1.86 13.48
N ASP A 56 -7.18 -1.18 14.62
CA ASP A 56 -7.34 0.27 14.67
C ASP A 56 -5.98 0.97 14.60
N PHE A 57 -5.73 1.67 13.50
CA PHE A 57 -4.52 2.44 13.25
C PHE A 57 -4.66 3.92 13.64
N THR A 58 -5.82 4.34 14.19
CA THR A 58 -6.06 5.74 14.57
C THR A 58 -5.02 6.22 15.58
N GLY A 59 -4.36 7.34 15.28
CA GLY A 59 -3.34 7.94 16.15
C GLY A 59 -2.07 7.11 16.32
N ARG A 60 -1.87 6.05 15.54
CA ARG A 60 -0.65 5.22 15.58
C ARG A 60 0.31 5.64 14.46
N PRO A 61 1.63 5.65 14.70
CA PRO A 61 2.60 5.91 13.65
C PRO A 61 2.56 4.76 12.63
N VAL A 62 2.23 5.09 11.38
CA VAL A 62 2.31 4.19 10.23
C VAL A 62 3.47 4.65 9.37
N ILE A 63 4.42 3.76 9.11
CA ILE A 63 5.55 4.04 8.22
C ILE A 63 5.14 3.62 6.82
N HIS A 64 5.10 4.59 5.91
CA HIS A 64 5.03 4.35 4.48
C HIS A 64 6.47 4.29 3.95
N VAL A 65 6.85 3.16 3.36
CA VAL A 65 8.16 2.93 2.71
C VAL A 65 8.03 2.89 1.20
#